data_AF-A0A9R1ICA0-F1
#
_entry.id   AF-A0A9R1ICA0-F1
#
_cell.length_a   1.000
_cell.length_b   1.000
_cell.length_c   1.000
_cell.angle_alpha   90.00
_cell.angle_beta   90.00
_cell.angle_gamma   90.00
#
_symmetry.space_group_name_H-M   'P 1'
#
loop_
_entity.id
_entity.type
_entity.pdbx_description
1 polymer ?
#
loop_
_entity_poly.entity_id
_entity_poly.type
_entity_poly.pdbx_seq_one_letter_code
_entity_poly.pdbx_strand_id
1 'polypeptide(L)'
;MASTTKVVVIFGILVLLQVSCTASEVRDLPAVMSVNGFGNGEEGGPASCDGQYHNDDLFLVSMASKWYGTGLRCGKMISIKRLIGTSVQAMVVDDCGDGCGDNEISTSAAVWKALGTDTSTGEVPVLWSDV
;
A
#
# COMPACT_ATOMS: atom_id res chain seq x y z
N MET A 1 -53.40 40.50 14.31
CA MET A 1 -52.90 39.71 15.44
C MET A 1 -52.67 38.29 14.97
N ALA A 2 -51.62 37.67 15.48
CA ALA A 2 -50.91 36.53 14.93
C ALA A 2 -51.73 35.24 14.80
N SER A 3 -51.27 34.32 13.94
CA SER A 3 -50.89 32.99 14.42
C SER A 3 -49.98 32.28 13.41
N THR A 4 -48.70 32.47 13.63
CA THR A 4 -47.60 31.74 13.00
C THR A 4 -47.51 30.38 13.69
N THR A 5 -48.06 29.31 13.14
CA THR A 5 -47.79 27.95 13.64
C THR A 5 -48.13 26.95 12.55
N LYS A 6 -47.14 26.53 11.73
CA LYS A 6 -47.01 25.16 11.14
C LYS A 6 -45.64 24.96 10.44
N VAL A 7 -44.54 25.56 10.92
CA VAL A 7 -43.19 25.34 10.33
C VAL A 7 -42.35 24.33 11.13
N VAL A 8 -42.86 23.82 12.27
CA VAL A 8 -42.01 23.05 13.21
C VAL A 8 -41.95 21.54 12.90
N VAL A 9 -42.81 20.99 12.05
CA VAL A 9 -42.84 19.52 11.85
C VAL A 9 -41.89 19.02 10.75
N ILE A 10 -41.35 19.90 9.90
CA ILE A 10 -40.50 19.48 8.76
C ILE A 10 -39.01 19.46 9.10
N PHE A 11 -38.58 20.14 10.17
CA PHE A 11 -37.15 20.17 10.57
C PHE A 11 -36.71 19.01 11.46
N GLY A 12 -37.63 18.16 11.93
CA GLY A 12 -37.32 17.03 12.81
C GLY A 12 -36.85 15.75 12.11
N ILE A 13 -36.95 15.67 10.79
CA ILE A 13 -36.59 14.46 10.00
C ILE A 13 -35.24 14.64 9.26
N LEU A 14 -34.53 15.75 9.47
CA LEU A 14 -33.27 16.08 8.79
C LEU A 14 -32.02 16.03 9.68
N VAL A 15 -32.12 15.46 10.89
CA VAL A 15 -30.97 15.27 11.80
C VAL A 15 -30.82 13.81 12.22
N LEU A 16 -30.85 12.95 11.22
CA LEU A 16 -30.12 11.70 11.26
C LEU A 16 -29.28 11.67 9.99
N LEU A 17 -28.39 12.66 9.88
CA LEU A 17 -27.21 12.56 9.03
C LEU A 17 -26.45 11.35 9.59
N GLN A 18 -26.77 10.17 9.07
CA GLN A 18 -26.03 8.95 9.32
C GLN A 18 -24.63 9.25 8.77
N VAL A 19 -23.75 9.74 9.63
CA VAL A 19 -22.31 9.73 9.36
C VAL A 19 -21.93 8.26 9.41
N SER A 20 -22.22 7.57 8.30
CA SER A 20 -21.66 6.27 8.02
C SER A 20 -20.18 6.52 7.82
N CYS A 21 -19.43 6.49 8.92
CA CYS A 21 -18.00 6.30 8.87
C CYS A 21 -17.83 4.90 8.28
N THR A 22 -17.77 4.82 6.95
CA THR A 22 -17.34 3.60 6.28
C THR A 22 -15.88 3.46 6.66
N ALA A 23 -15.60 2.73 7.73
CA ALA A 23 -14.25 2.24 7.97
C ALA A 23 -13.84 1.54 6.67
N SER A 24 -12.90 2.12 5.93
CA SER A 24 -12.35 1.47 4.76
C SER A 24 -11.75 0.18 5.29
N GLU A 25 -12.36 -0.95 4.96
CA GLU A 25 -11.84 -2.23 5.38
C GLU A 25 -10.42 -2.32 4.82
N VAL A 26 -9.43 -2.39 5.70
CA VAL A 26 -8.05 -2.66 5.31
C VAL A 26 -8.04 -4.10 4.81
N ARG A 27 -8.10 -4.26 3.49
CA ARG A 27 -8.20 -5.57 2.84
C ARG A 27 -6.83 -6.06 2.47
N ASP A 28 -6.53 -7.29 2.87
CA ASP A 28 -5.35 -8.00 2.41
C ASP A 28 -5.53 -8.44 0.95
N LEU A 29 -4.57 -8.04 0.12
CA LEU A 29 -4.52 -8.35 -1.29
C LEU A 29 -3.41 -9.38 -1.55
N PRO A 30 -3.70 -10.49 -2.26
CA PRO A 30 -2.67 -11.43 -2.70
C PRO A 30 -1.66 -10.76 -3.62
N ALA A 31 -0.38 -11.02 -3.38
CA ALA A 31 0.70 -10.62 -4.26
C ALA A 31 1.79 -11.71 -4.33
N VAL A 32 2.59 -11.62 -5.39
CA VAL A 32 3.90 -12.26 -5.48
C VAL A 32 4.92 -11.24 -4.99
N MET A 33 5.78 -11.65 -4.08
CA MET A 33 6.90 -10.86 -3.61
C MET A 33 8.18 -11.34 -4.28
N SER A 34 8.88 -10.43 -4.96
CA SER A 34 10.22 -10.62 -5.53
C SER A 34 11.26 -9.77 -4.79
N VAL A 35 12.55 -9.98 -5.07
CA VAL A 35 13.65 -9.16 -4.55
C VAL A 35 14.01 -8.09 -5.59
N ASN A 36 14.24 -6.86 -5.15
CA ASN A 36 14.70 -5.76 -5.99
C ASN A 36 15.80 -4.97 -5.30
N GLY A 37 16.83 -4.58 -6.07
CA GLY A 37 17.86 -3.64 -5.64
C GLY A 37 17.48 -2.20 -5.94
N PHE A 38 17.48 -1.33 -4.93
CA PHE A 38 17.10 0.09 -5.04
C PHE A 38 18.32 1.03 -5.14
N GLY A 39 19.53 0.47 -5.09
CA GLY A 39 20.78 1.20 -5.14
C GLY A 39 21.18 1.63 -6.55
N ASN A 40 22.11 2.59 -6.61
CA ASN A 40 22.66 3.04 -7.88
C ASN A 40 23.53 1.95 -8.52
N GLY A 41 23.22 1.59 -9.77
CA GLY A 41 23.93 0.55 -10.51
C GLY A 41 23.40 -0.87 -10.25
N GLU A 42 22.27 -0.98 -9.55
CA GLU A 42 21.56 -2.25 -9.36
C GLU A 42 20.44 -2.38 -10.40
N GLU A 43 19.19 -2.55 -9.96
CA GLU A 43 18.04 -2.77 -10.81
C GLU A 43 17.32 -1.45 -11.09
N GLY A 44 16.94 -1.22 -12.35
CA GLY A 44 16.18 -0.04 -12.74
C GLY A 44 16.95 1.29 -12.63
N GLY A 45 16.18 2.37 -12.48
CA GLY A 45 16.67 3.74 -12.33
C GLY A 45 16.36 4.29 -10.93
N PRO A 46 16.50 5.60 -10.73
CA PRO A 46 16.03 6.23 -9.50
C PRO A 46 14.52 6.00 -9.30
N ALA A 47 14.11 5.83 -8.05
CA ALA A 47 12.75 5.46 -7.68
C ALA A 47 11.72 6.53 -8.11
N SER A 48 10.57 6.10 -8.61
CA SER A 48 9.55 6.97 -9.20
C SER A 48 8.93 7.98 -8.22
N CYS A 49 8.95 7.71 -6.91
CA CYS A 49 8.35 8.59 -5.92
C CYS A 49 9.16 9.85 -5.63
N ASP A 50 10.49 9.78 -5.68
CA ASP A 50 11.38 10.86 -5.25
C ASP A 50 12.58 11.12 -6.16
N GLY A 51 12.76 10.30 -7.20
CA GLY A 51 13.87 10.39 -8.14
C GLY A 51 15.22 10.07 -7.51
N GLN A 52 15.25 9.26 -6.45
CA GLN A 52 16.47 8.88 -5.74
C GLN A 52 16.74 7.37 -5.79
N TYR A 53 18.01 7.01 -5.65
CA TYR A 53 18.39 5.65 -5.26
C TYR A 53 18.34 5.52 -3.75
N HIS A 54 18.06 4.32 -3.26
CA HIS A 54 17.92 4.02 -1.84
C HIS A 54 18.85 2.90 -1.41
N ASN A 55 19.04 2.76 -0.09
CA ASN A 55 19.81 1.66 0.48
C ASN A 55 18.90 0.45 0.69
N ASP A 56 19.30 -0.71 0.20
CA ASP A 56 18.63 -2.01 0.36
C ASP A 56 18.54 -2.53 1.80
N ASP A 57 19.25 -1.90 2.74
CA ASP A 57 19.07 -2.13 4.18
C ASP A 57 17.76 -1.53 4.73
N LEU A 58 17.11 -0.63 3.97
CA LEU A 58 15.81 -0.06 4.32
C LEU A 58 14.67 -1.00 3.88
N PHE A 59 13.51 -0.92 4.54
CA PHE A 59 12.34 -1.69 4.12
C PHE A 59 11.58 -0.97 3.01
N LEU A 60 11.89 -1.32 1.77
CA LEU A 60 11.38 -0.64 0.57
C LEU A 60 10.60 -1.57 -0.35
N VAL A 61 9.67 -0.98 -1.10
CA VAL A 61 8.77 -1.65 -2.04
C VAL A 61 8.69 -0.85 -3.34
N SER A 62 8.92 -1.54 -4.45
CA SER A 62 8.40 -1.20 -5.78
C SER A 62 7.12 -2.00 -6.01
N MET A 63 6.10 -1.40 -6.59
CA MET A 63 4.76 -2.00 -6.66
C MET A 63 4.17 -1.92 -8.05
N ALA A 64 3.42 -2.96 -8.45
CA ALA A 64 2.73 -2.99 -9.73
C ALA A 64 1.87 -1.73 -9.98
N SER A 65 1.91 -1.21 -11.21
CA SER A 65 1.34 0.10 -11.56
C SER A 65 -0.13 0.26 -11.19
N LYS A 66 -0.91 -0.82 -11.24
CA LYS A 66 -2.34 -0.81 -10.86
C LYS A 66 -2.55 -0.44 -9.39
N TRP A 67 -1.62 -0.82 -8.52
CA TRP A 67 -1.67 -0.51 -7.09
C TRP A 67 -0.92 0.77 -6.81
N TYR A 68 0.16 1.05 -7.53
CA TYR A 68 0.87 2.33 -7.44
C TYR A 68 -0.05 3.50 -7.77
N GLY A 69 -0.90 3.34 -8.79
CA GLY A 69 -2.04 4.22 -9.09
C GLY A 69 -1.65 5.66 -9.45
N THR A 70 -0.44 5.87 -10.00
CA THR A 70 0.20 7.19 -10.19
C THR A 70 0.75 7.81 -8.89
N GLY A 71 1.39 7.00 -8.05
CA GLY A 71 2.07 7.48 -6.84
C GLY A 71 1.15 7.74 -5.65
N LEU A 72 -0.08 7.21 -5.68
CA LEU A 72 -1.04 7.35 -4.56
C LEU A 72 -0.51 6.80 -3.23
N ARG A 73 0.49 5.92 -3.30
CA ARG A 73 1.15 5.29 -2.15
C ARG A 73 2.57 5.75 -1.91
N CYS A 74 3.10 6.71 -2.68
CA CYS A 74 4.45 7.20 -2.46
C CYS A 74 4.70 7.65 -1.02
N GLY A 75 5.77 7.13 -0.41
CA GLY A 75 6.15 7.41 0.97
C GLY A 75 5.21 6.82 2.03
N LYS A 76 4.19 6.05 1.63
CA LYS A 76 3.29 5.36 2.56
C LYS A 76 3.83 3.98 2.88
N MET A 77 3.54 3.54 4.10
CA MET A 77 3.80 2.16 4.51
C MET A 77 2.69 1.24 4.01
N ILE A 78 3.08 0.06 3.56
CA ILE A 78 2.18 -1.08 3.42
C ILE A 78 2.60 -2.16 4.42
N SER A 79 1.63 -2.94 4.88
CA SER A 79 1.89 -4.16 5.63
C SER A 79 2.07 -5.30 4.63
N ILE A 80 3.15 -6.07 4.74
CA ILE A 80 3.43 -7.27 3.94
C ILE A 80 3.49 -8.44 4.90
N LYS A 81 2.75 -9.50 4.62
CA LYS A 81 2.69 -10.68 5.49
C LYS A 81 2.78 -11.97 4.70
N ARG A 82 3.47 -12.95 5.28
CA ARG A 82 3.46 -14.34 4.80
C ARG A 82 2.07 -14.94 5.02
N LEU A 83 1.73 -15.98 4.27
CA LEU A 83 0.47 -16.72 4.46
C LEU A 83 0.33 -17.32 5.86
N ILE A 84 1.46 -17.58 6.53
CA ILE A 84 1.54 -18.05 7.91
C ILE A 84 2.67 -17.29 8.60
N GLY A 85 2.42 -16.73 9.78
CA GLY A 85 3.46 -16.14 10.63
C GLY A 85 3.60 -14.62 10.49
N THR A 86 4.82 -14.17 10.18
CA THR A 86 5.32 -12.80 10.38
C THR A 86 4.80 -11.80 9.34
N SER A 87 4.64 -10.54 9.77
CA SER A 87 4.43 -9.37 8.92
C SER A 87 5.51 -8.32 9.13
N VAL A 88 5.76 -7.51 8.11
CA VAL A 88 6.68 -6.37 8.14
C VAL A 88 6.02 -5.18 7.44
N GLN A 89 6.32 -3.97 7.87
CA GLN A 89 5.92 -2.77 7.14
C GLN A 89 7.08 -2.27 6.29
N ALA A 90 6.76 -1.85 5.07
CA ALA A 90 7.75 -1.36 4.12
C ALA A 90 7.17 -0.16 3.35
N MET A 91 8.05 0.77 2.97
CA MET A 91 7.68 2.02 2.34
C MET A 91 7.63 1.85 0.82
N VAL A 92 6.55 2.31 0.19
CA VAL A 92 6.45 2.35 -1.27
C VAL A 92 7.27 3.51 -1.81
N VAL A 93 8.23 3.18 -2.67
CA VAL A 93 9.15 4.16 -3.28
C VAL A 93 9.10 4.16 -4.81
N ASP A 94 8.59 3.10 -5.43
CA ASP A 94 8.68 2.96 -6.88
C ASP A 94 7.48 2.24 -7.53
N ASP A 95 7.35 2.46 -8.83
CA ASP A 95 6.46 1.74 -9.75
C ASP A 95 7.32 0.82 -10.61
N CYS A 96 7.09 -0.49 -10.57
CA CYS A 96 7.86 -1.43 -11.37
C CYS A 96 7.46 -1.44 -12.86
N GLY A 97 6.39 -0.73 -13.24
CA GLY A 97 5.98 -0.55 -14.63
C GLY A 97 5.76 -1.88 -15.36
N ASP A 98 6.26 -1.98 -16.59
CA ASP A 98 6.22 -3.22 -17.39
C ASP A 98 7.28 -4.27 -16.96
N GLY A 99 8.09 -3.96 -15.93
CA GLY A 99 9.14 -4.84 -15.43
C GLY A 99 8.66 -5.94 -14.48
N CYS A 100 7.40 -5.90 -14.06
CA CYS A 100 6.82 -6.80 -13.07
C CYS A 100 5.42 -7.27 -13.48
N GLY A 101 4.92 -8.32 -12.82
CA GLY A 101 3.56 -8.79 -13.01
C GLY A 101 2.51 -7.86 -12.38
N ASP A 102 1.28 -7.93 -12.87
CA ASP A 102 0.14 -7.14 -12.34
C ASP A 102 -0.11 -7.35 -10.84
N ASN A 103 0.31 -8.48 -10.26
CA ASN A 103 0.10 -8.81 -8.85
C ASN A 103 1.44 -8.89 -8.09
N GLU A 104 2.41 -8.05 -8.43
CA GLU A 104 3.75 -8.12 -7.85
C GLU A 104 4.07 -6.92 -6.93
N ILE A 105 4.80 -7.21 -5.86
CA ILE A 105 5.58 -6.24 -5.09
C ILE A 105 7.04 -6.68 -5.05
N SER A 106 7.94 -5.88 -5.58
CA SER A 106 9.38 -6.16 -5.56
C SER A 106 10.00 -5.41 -4.39
N THR A 107 10.73 -6.10 -3.52
CA THR A 107 11.11 -5.57 -2.20
C THR A 107 12.59 -5.71 -1.93
N SER A 108 13.11 -4.80 -1.11
CA SER A 108 14.51 -4.82 -0.67
C SER A 108 14.87 -6.13 0.04
N ALA A 109 16.14 -6.54 -0.02
CA ALA A 109 16.62 -7.73 0.70
C ALA A 109 16.37 -7.66 2.23
N ALA A 110 16.31 -6.46 2.81
CA ALA A 110 15.96 -6.27 4.21
C ALA A 110 14.53 -6.74 4.56
N VAL A 111 13.55 -6.55 3.66
CA VAL A 111 12.17 -7.05 3.82
C VAL A 111 12.14 -8.57 3.84
N TRP A 112 12.87 -9.21 2.92
CA TRP A 112 13.01 -10.66 2.85
C TRP A 112 13.57 -11.25 4.15
N LYS A 113 14.66 -10.65 4.65
CA LYS A 113 15.29 -11.04 5.91
C LYS A 113 14.34 -10.88 7.10
N ALA A 114 13.58 -9.79 7.16
CA ALA A 114 12.61 -9.54 8.24
C ALA A 114 11.46 -10.56 8.24
N LEU A 115 11.04 -11.02 7.06
CA LEU A 115 10.03 -12.07 6.90
C LEU A 115 10.59 -13.49 7.07
N GLY A 116 11.90 -13.65 7.31
CA GLY A 116 12.54 -14.96 7.43
C GLY A 116 12.46 -15.75 6.13
N THR A 117 12.62 -15.09 4.99
CA THR A 117 12.61 -15.68 3.65
C THR A 117 13.99 -15.53 3.00
N ASP A 118 14.47 -16.57 2.33
CA ASP A 118 15.70 -16.52 1.54
C ASP A 118 15.43 -15.94 0.15
N THR A 119 16.20 -14.92 -0.25
CA THR A 119 16.09 -14.28 -1.58
C THR A 119 16.40 -15.23 -2.71
N SER A 120 17.14 -16.33 -2.48
CA SER A 120 17.41 -17.36 -3.48
C SER A 120 16.14 -18.10 -3.95
N THR A 121 15.02 -17.93 -3.24
CA THR A 121 13.72 -18.47 -3.65
C THR A 121 13.18 -17.79 -4.92
N GLY A 122 13.64 -16.57 -5.21
CA GLY A 122 13.19 -15.75 -6.34
C GLY A 122 11.86 -15.07 -6.06
N GLU A 123 10.80 -15.85 -5.86
CA GLU A 123 9.44 -15.35 -5.67
C GLU A 123 8.69 -16.11 -4.57
N VAL A 124 7.91 -15.39 -3.75
CA VAL A 124 7.04 -16.02 -2.75
C VAL A 124 5.66 -15.38 -2.68
N PRO A 125 4.60 -16.17 -2.44
CA PRO A 125 3.26 -15.61 -2.23
C PRO A 125 3.18 -14.89 -0.88
N VAL A 126 2.60 -13.70 -0.90
CA VAL A 126 2.34 -12.87 0.27
C VAL A 126 0.94 -12.25 0.20
N LEU A 127 0.55 -11.63 1.30
CA LEU A 127 -0.57 -10.71 1.35
C LEU A 127 -0.02 -9.32 1.67
N TRP A 128 -0.58 -8.28 1.06
CA TRP A 128 -0.28 -6.90 1.44
C TRP A 128 -1.54 -6.07 1.69
N SER A 129 -1.41 -5.03 2.50
CA SER A 129 -2.49 -4.08 2.77
C SER A 129 -1.96 -2.68 3.06
N ASP A 130 -2.79 -1.66 2.83
CA ASP A 130 -2.52 -0.31 3.32
C ASP A 130 -2.48 -0.30 4.87
N VAL A 131 -1.66 0.57 5.46
CA VAL A 131 -1.58 0.79 6.91
C VAL A 131 -2.44 1.97 7.36
#